data_AF-F5SVN3-F1
#
_entry.id   AF-F5SVN3-F1
#
_cell.length_a   1.000
_cell.length_b   1.000
_cell.length_c   1.000
_cell.angle_alpha   90.00
_cell.angle_beta   90.00
_cell.angle_gamma   90.00
#
_symmetry.space_group_name_H-M   'P 1'
#
loop_
_entity.id
_entity.type
_entity.pdbx_description
1 polymer ?
#
loop_
_entity_poly.entity_id
_entity_poly.type
_entity_poly.pdbx_seq_one_letter_code
_entity_poly.pdbx_strand_id
1 'polypeptide(L)'
;MSKPVMILLAAILVLLQYRLWLSHDGLPSLLRLHQAVEKQRLDNTELKERNQVLAAEVQDLKSGLDALEERARSELGMVKPGETFFQIIDKPDEQ
;
A
#
# COMPACT_ATOMS: atom_id res chain seq x y z
N MET A 1 -48.52 -2.57 -48.56
CA MET A 1 -48.59 -3.55 -47.45
C MET A 1 -47.22 -3.65 -46.76
N SER A 2 -46.74 -2.59 -46.09
CA SER A 2 -45.38 -2.53 -45.50
C SER A 2 -45.28 -1.77 -44.17
N LYS A 3 -46.32 -1.00 -43.80
CA LYS A 3 -46.44 -0.26 -42.54
C LYS A 3 -46.28 -1.12 -41.27
N PRO A 4 -46.81 -2.36 -41.15
CA PRO A 4 -46.69 -3.12 -39.92
C PRO A 4 -45.26 -3.59 -39.64
N VAL A 5 -44.48 -3.88 -40.69
CA VAL A 5 -43.06 -4.26 -40.57
C VAL A 5 -42.25 -3.10 -40.03
N MET A 6 -42.54 -1.88 -40.49
CA MET A 6 -41.86 -0.66 -40.04
C MET A 6 -42.13 -0.37 -38.56
N ILE A 7 -43.37 -0.57 -38.10
CA ILE A 7 -43.76 -0.41 -36.69
C ILE A 7 -43.08 -1.47 -35.82
N LEU A 8 -43.04 -2.73 -36.27
CA LEU A 8 -42.36 -3.80 -35.56
C LEU A 8 -40.86 -3.51 -35.43
N LEU A 9 -40.21 -3.05 -36.50
CA LEU A 9 -38.80 -2.70 -36.49
C LEU A 9 -38.52 -1.53 -35.55
N ALA A 10 -39.38 -0.51 -35.53
CA ALA A 10 -39.28 0.62 -34.62
C ALA A 10 -39.46 0.20 -33.16
N ALA A 11 -40.42 -0.69 -32.87
CA ALA A 11 -40.63 -1.21 -31.53
C ALA A 11 -39.42 -2.02 -31.04
N ILE A 12 -38.84 -2.88 -31.89
CA ILE A 12 -37.63 -3.63 -31.58
C ILE A 12 -36.45 -2.68 -31.36
N LEU A 13 -36.31 -1.65 -32.20
CA LEU A 13 -35.27 -0.63 -32.05
C LEU A 13 -35.37 0.07 -30.68
N VAL A 14 -36.56 0.56 -30.32
CA VAL A 14 -36.80 1.22 -29.03
C VAL A 14 -36.52 0.27 -27.87
N LEU A 15 -36.96 -0.98 -27.94
CA LEU A 15 -36.68 -2.00 -26.93
C LEU A 15 -35.18 -2.21 -26.75
N LEU A 16 -34.42 -2.27 -27.84
CA LEU A 16 -32.96 -2.42 -27.83
C LEU A 16 -32.28 -1.19 -27.22
N GLN A 17 -32.73 0.02 -27.56
CA GLN A 17 -32.22 1.26 -26.95
C GLN A 17 -32.48 1.27 -25.45
N TYR A 18 -33.71 0.96 -25.01
CA TYR A 18 -34.06 0.87 -23.59
C TYR A 18 -33.24 -0.21 -22.87
N ARG A 19 -33.07 -1.39 -23.47
CA ARG A 19 -32.25 -2.46 -22.90
C ARG A 19 -30.80 -2.03 -22.79
N LEU A 20 -30.26 -1.27 -23.73
CA LEU A 20 -28.87 -0.79 -23.69
C LEU A 20 -28.66 0.25 -22.58
N TRP A 21 -29.68 1.08 -22.29
CA TRP A 21 -29.66 2.06 -21.21
C TRP A 21 -29.91 1.43 -19.83
N LEU A 22 -30.70 0.36 -19.75
CA LEU A 22 -31.02 -0.36 -18.49
C LEU A 22 -30.18 -1.63 -18.26
N SER A 23 -29.31 -2.02 -19.19
CA SER A 23 -28.45 -3.20 -19.02
C SER A 23 -27.54 -3.01 -17.82
N HIS A 24 -27.42 -4.07 -17.02
CA HIS A 24 -26.57 -4.13 -15.82
C HIS A 24 -25.10 -3.78 -16.09
N ASP A 25 -24.66 -3.89 -17.34
CA ASP A 25 -23.30 -3.56 -17.81
C ASP A 25 -23.19 -2.15 -18.46
N GLY A 26 -24.27 -1.35 -18.43
CA GLY A 26 -24.29 0.00 -19.02
C GLY A 26 -23.57 1.07 -18.17
N LEU A 27 -23.57 2.31 -18.67
CA LEU A 27 -23.04 3.55 -18.05
C LEU A 27 -23.14 3.65 -16.50
N PRO A 28 -24.26 3.28 -15.84
CA PRO A 28 -24.33 3.34 -14.37
C PRO A 28 -23.36 2.38 -13.66
N SER A 29 -23.01 1.23 -14.25
CA SER A 29 -22.04 0.30 -13.68
C SER A 29 -20.62 0.85 -13.74
N LEU A 30 -20.27 1.52 -14.86
CA LEU A 30 -19.00 2.23 -15.00
C LEU A 30 -18.88 3.37 -13.99
N LEU A 31 -19.94 4.16 -13.78
CA LEU A 31 -19.95 5.23 -12.78
C LEU A 31 -19.79 4.68 -11.36
N ARG A 32 -20.49 3.58 -11.04
CA ARG A 32 -20.40 2.94 -9.71
C ARG A 32 -19.03 2.31 -9.47
N LEU A 33 -18.45 1.67 -10.49
CA LEU A 33 -17.11 1.09 -10.42
C LEU A 33 -16.04 2.19 -10.30
N HIS A 34 -16.19 3.28 -11.06
CA HIS A 34 -15.29 4.43 -10.99
C HIS A 34 -15.35 5.10 -9.61
N GLN A 35 -16.55 5.29 -9.05
CA GLN A 35 -16.73 5.82 -7.69
C GLN A 35 -16.11 4.91 -6.62
N ALA A 36 -16.24 3.58 -6.75
CA ALA A 36 -15.63 2.64 -5.82
C ALA A 36 -14.09 2.67 -5.90
N VAL A 37 -13.53 2.76 -7.10
CA VAL A 37 -12.07 2.87 -7.31
C VAL A 37 -11.52 4.18 -6.74
N GLU A 38 -12.19 5.31 -6.98
CA GLU A 38 -11.78 6.61 -6.45
C GLU A 38 -11.81 6.64 -4.92
N LYS A 39 -12.86 6.09 -4.30
CA LYS A 39 -12.93 5.96 -2.84
C LYS A 39 -11.78 5.11 -2.30
N GLN A 40 -11.53 3.94 -2.90
CA GLN A 40 -10.45 3.06 -2.46
C GLN A 40 -9.06 3.71 -2.64
N ARG A 41 -8.87 4.53 -3.68
CA ARG A 41 -7.63 5.28 -3.90
C ARG A 41 -7.38 6.31 -2.81
N LEU A 42 -8.41 7.04 -2.38
CA LEU A 42 -8.30 8.00 -1.29
C LEU A 42 -7.90 7.29 0.02
N ASP A 43 -8.61 6.22 0.38
CA ASP A 43 -8.33 5.45 1.59
C ASP A 43 -6.91 4.86 1.58
N ASN A 44 -6.46 4.34 0.42
CA ASN A 44 -5.11 3.80 0.28
C ASN A 44 -4.03 4.88 0.42
N THR A 45 -4.29 6.08 -0.09
CA THR A 45 -3.35 7.20 0.00
C THR A 45 -3.14 7.63 1.44
N GLU A 46 -4.22 7.74 2.22
CA GLU A 46 -4.14 8.06 3.66
C GLU A 46 -3.36 6.97 4.44
N LEU A 47 -3.67 5.69 4.18
CA LEU A 47 -2.97 4.58 4.82
C LEU A 47 -1.48 4.54 4.46
N LYS A 48 -1.12 4.92 3.23
CA LYS A 48 0.27 4.95 2.78
C LYS A 48 1.06 6.06 3.48
N GLU A 49 0.47 7.24 3.63
CA GLU A 49 1.08 8.35 4.36
C GLU A 49 1.34 7.99 5.83
N ARG A 50 0.34 7.40 6.49
CA ARG A 50 0.48 6.91 7.88
C ARG A 50 1.56 5.84 8.02
N ASN A 51 1.63 4.90 7.08
CA ASN A 51 2.70 3.90 7.08
C ASN A 51 4.09 4.52 6.90
N GLN A 52 4.23 5.56 6.08
CA GLN A 52 5.51 6.25 5.92
C GLN A 52 5.97 6.92 7.21
N VAL A 53 5.05 7.57 7.92
CA VAL A 53 5.34 8.19 9.24
C VAL A 53 5.77 7.12 10.25
N LEU A 54 4.99 6.04 10.38
CA LEU A 54 5.31 4.95 11.31
C LEU A 54 6.63 4.25 10.96
N ALA A 55 6.92 4.07 9.68
CA ALA A 55 8.19 3.49 9.24
C ALA A 55 9.39 4.37 9.62
N ALA A 56 9.25 5.69 9.47
CA ALA A 56 10.27 6.64 9.89
C ALA A 56 10.47 6.62 11.41
N GLU A 57 9.38 6.56 12.19
CA GLU A 57 9.44 6.46 13.65
C GLU A 57 10.11 5.16 14.11
N VAL A 58 9.79 4.03 13.50
CA VAL A 58 10.45 2.74 13.78
C VAL A 58 11.94 2.80 13.43
N GLN A 59 12.31 3.48 12.34
CA GLN A 59 13.70 3.64 11.95
C GLN A 59 14.47 4.52 12.95
N ASP A 60 13.86 5.63 13.37
CA ASP A 60 14.45 6.54 14.37
C ASP A 60 14.68 5.81 15.70
N LEU A 61 13.67 5.07 16.19
CA LEU A 61 13.76 4.28 17.41
C LEU A 61 14.89 3.23 17.34
N LYS A 62 15.03 2.54 16.21
CA LYS A 62 16.11 1.57 16.02
C LYS A 62 17.47 2.24 16.04
N SER A 63 17.62 3.37 15.35
CA SER A 63 18.89 4.11 15.32
C SER A 63 19.29 4.62 16.71
N GLY A 64 18.32 5.05 17.52
CA GLY A 64 18.55 5.47 18.90
C GLY A 64 18.99 4.30 19.80
N LEU A 65 18.40 3.11 19.61
CA LEU A 65 18.80 1.90 20.34
C LEU A 65 20.20 1.42 19.94
N ASP A 66 20.53 1.46 18.65
CA ASP A 66 21.86 1.09 18.15
C ASP A 66 22.94 2.02 18.72
N ALA A 67 22.68 3.33 18.77
CA ALA A 67 23.58 4.31 19.38
C ALA A 67 23.78 4.06 20.89
N LEU A 68 22.72 3.63 21.59
CA LEU A 68 22.78 3.28 23.01
C LEU A 68 23.60 1.99 23.23
N GLU A 69 23.43 1.00 22.36
CA GLU A 69 24.16 -0.27 22.39
C GLU A 69 25.65 -0.08 22.14
N GLU A 70 26.03 0.78 21.19
CA GLU A 70 27.42 1.15 20.92
C GLU A 70 28.08 1.77 22.16
N ARG A 71 27.38 2.67 22.86
CA ARG A 71 27.88 3.30 24.10
C ARG A 71 28.03 2.29 25.23
N ALA A 72 27.06 1.38 25.40
CA ALA A 72 27.12 0.34 26.42
C ALA A 72 28.29 -0.63 26.18
N ARG A 73 28.58 -0.98 24.91
CA ARG A 73 29.71 -1.84 24.54
C ARG A 73 31.06 -1.13 24.68
N SER A 74 31.18 0.09 24.16
CA SER A 74 32.45 0.83 24.11
C SER A 74 32.88 1.40 25.46
N GLU A 75 31.94 1.89 26.28
CA GLU A 75 32.28 2.56 27.54
C GLU A 75 32.12 1.68 28.77
N LEU A 76 31.10 0.81 28.78
CA LEU A 76 30.79 -0.02 29.95
C LEU A 76 31.26 -1.46 29.79
N GLY A 77 31.80 -1.83 28.62
CA GLY A 77 32.21 -3.21 28.32
C GLY A 77 31.06 -4.22 28.42
N MET A 78 29.81 -3.75 28.29
CA MET A 78 28.63 -4.61 28.43
C MET A 78 28.50 -5.53 27.23
N VAL A 79 28.24 -6.81 27.49
CA VAL A 79 28.07 -7.87 26.49
C VAL A 79 26.72 -8.54 26.67
N LYS A 80 26.07 -8.98 25.57
CA LYS A 80 24.77 -9.63 25.67
C LYS A 80 24.91 -11.03 26.29
N PRO A 81 23.87 -11.54 26.98
CA PRO A 81 23.88 -12.91 27.50
C PRO A 81 24.11 -13.93 26.38
N GLY A 82 25.16 -14.75 26.49
CA GLY A 82 25.53 -15.77 25.49
C GLY A 82 26.47 -15.29 24.37
N GLU A 83 26.93 -14.04 24.42
CA GLU A 83 27.88 -13.47 23.45
C GLU A 83 29.34 -13.72 23.92
N THR A 84 30.25 -14.08 23.00
CA THR A 84 31.69 -14.24 23.30
C THR A 84 32.46 -13.03 22.76
N PHE A 85 33.04 -12.23 23.64
CA PHE A 85 33.77 -11.01 23.30
C PHE A 85 35.27 -11.28 23.14
N PHE A 86 35.82 -10.97 21.97
CA PHE A 86 37.26 -11.08 21.68
C PHE A 86 37.88 -9.69 21.65
N GLN A 87 38.73 -9.38 22.63
CA GLN A 87 39.52 -8.15 22.63
C GLN A 87 40.92 -8.46 22.10
N ILE A 88 41.27 -7.84 20.97
CA ILE A 88 42.61 -7.99 20.39
C ILE A 88 43.52 -7.03 21.15
N ILE A 89 44.44 -7.57 21.93
CA ILE A 89 45.49 -6.80 22.60
C ILE A 89 46.72 -6.94 21.71
N ASP A 90 47.14 -5.85 21.06
CA ASP A 90 48.41 -5.82 20.34
C ASP A 90 49.53 -6.04 21.36
N LYS A 91 50.38 -7.04 21.11
CA LYS A 91 51.53 -7.32 21.97
C LYS A 91 52.43 -6.09 21.98
N PRO A 92 52.96 -5.68 23.15
CA PRO A 92 53.93 -4.61 23.17
C PRO A 92 55.12 -5.04 22.32
N ASP A 93 55.49 -4.23 21.34
CA ASP A 93 56.72 -4.40 20.58
C ASP A 93 57.88 -4.37 21.59
N GLU A 94 58.46 -5.55 21.86
CA GLU A 94 59.74 -5.67 22.55
C GLU A 94 60.81 -5.07 21.63
N GLN A 95 61.23 -3.84 21.94
CA GLN A 95 62.47 -3.23 21.45
C GLN A 95 63.48 -3.10 22.58
#